data_AF-A0A3D3ZVA9-F1
#
_entry.id   AF-A0A3D3ZVA9-F1
#
_cell.length_a   1.000
_cell.length_b   1.000
_cell.length_c   1.000
_cell.angle_alpha   90.00
_cell.angle_beta   90.00
_cell.angle_gamma   90.00
#
_symmetry.space_group_name_H-M   'P 1'
#
loop_
_entity.id
_entity.type
_entity.pdbx_description
1 polymer ?
#
loop_
_entity_poly.entity_id
_entity_poly.type
_entity_poly.pdbx_seq_one_letter_code
_entity_poly.pdbx_strand_id
1 'polypeptide(L)'
;MARSNDKTEPSFEVFSVKDGPEDKSFFNRIGTAFRHKDGEGHTISLNALPVNDKIVLRTQKERLDDMRSPAPRRREREDRDR
;
A
#
# COMPACT_ATOMS: atom_id res chain seq x y z
N MET A 1 11.75 -20.24 14.49
CA MET A 1 11.35 -18.83 14.75
C MET A 1 12.44 -17.93 14.18
N ALA A 2 12.21 -17.35 13.00
CA ALA A 2 13.20 -16.48 12.35
C ALA A 2 13.35 -15.19 13.16
N ARG A 3 14.57 -14.93 13.64
CA ARG A 3 14.96 -13.67 14.29
C ARG A 3 15.23 -12.65 13.19
N SER A 4 14.27 -11.79 12.89
CA SER A 4 14.50 -10.60 12.06
C SER A 4 15.40 -9.64 12.83
N ASN A 5 16.51 -9.26 12.22
CA ASN A 5 17.53 -8.41 12.81
C ASN A 5 17.07 -6.95 12.70
N ASP A 6 16.45 -6.47 13.78
CA ASP A 6 15.61 -5.26 13.90
C ASP A 6 16.28 -3.89 13.59
N LYS A 7 17.44 -3.82 12.94
CA LYS A 7 18.22 -2.57 12.90
C LYS A 7 18.19 -1.74 11.62
N THR A 8 17.79 -2.28 10.47
CA THR A 8 17.75 -1.50 9.21
C THR A 8 16.80 -2.05 8.15
N GLU A 9 15.90 -2.99 8.49
CA GLU A 9 14.93 -3.47 7.50
C GLU A 9 13.79 -2.45 7.34
N PRO A 10 13.47 -2.03 6.11
CA PRO A 10 12.35 -1.14 5.85
C PRO A 10 11.06 -1.80 6.31
N SER A 11 10.46 -1.24 7.36
CA SER A 11 9.32 -1.85 8.04
C SER A 11 8.02 -1.65 7.26
N PHE A 12 7.90 -0.54 6.52
CA PHE A 12 6.71 -0.23 5.72
C PHE A 12 7.08 0.45 4.39
N GLU A 13 6.28 0.18 3.36
CA GLU A 13 6.28 0.94 2.11
C GLU A 13 5.26 2.09 2.22
N VAL A 14 5.60 3.25 1.66
CA VAL A 14 4.79 4.47 1.75
C VAL A 14 4.13 4.73 0.41
N PHE A 15 2.82 4.90 0.40
CA PHE A 15 2.02 5.13 -0.80
C PHE A 15 1.24 6.43 -0.73
N SER A 16 1.20 7.15 -1.84
CA SER A 16 0.16 8.14 -2.10
C SER A 16 -1.03 7.41 -2.69
N VAL A 17 -2.21 7.62 -2.11
CA VAL A 17 -3.45 7.09 -2.64
C VAL A 17 -4.13 8.19 -3.44
N LYS A 18 -4.60 7.83 -4.64
CA LYS A 18 -5.44 8.69 -5.47
C LYS A 18 -6.73 7.94 -5.79
N ASP A 19 -7.86 8.58 -5.50
CA ASP A 19 -9.16 8.05 -5.90
C ASP A 19 -9.35 8.20 -7.41
N GLY A 20 -9.61 7.08 -8.07
CA GLY A 20 -9.87 6.98 -9.49
C GLY A 20 -11.37 6.87 -9.78
N PRO A 21 -11.76 6.98 -11.06
CA PRO A 21 -13.12 6.73 -11.47
C PRO A 21 -13.52 5.26 -11.20
N GLU A 22 -14.80 5.05 -10.90
CA GLU A 22 -15.39 3.73 -10.62
C GLU A 22 -14.83 3.00 -9.38
N ASP A 23 -14.70 3.68 -8.24
CA ASP A 23 -14.29 3.10 -6.95
C ASP A 23 -12.89 2.42 -6.96
N LYS A 24 -12.05 2.75 -7.94
CA LYS A 24 -10.69 2.23 -8.05
C LYS A 24 -9.71 3.22 -7.42
N SER A 25 -9.00 2.80 -6.38
CA SER A 25 -7.92 3.60 -5.80
C SER A 25 -6.58 3.22 -6.43
N PHE A 26 -5.81 4.23 -6.85
CA PHE A 26 -4.44 4.07 -7.34
C PHE A 26 -3.46 4.25 -6.19
N PHE A 27 -2.59 3.27 -6.00
CA PHE A 27 -1.54 3.28 -4.99
C PHE A 27 -0.19 3.52 -5.64
N ASN A 28 0.35 4.73 -5.48
CA ASN A 28 1.66 5.10 -6.00
C ASN A 28 2.68 5.02 -4.87
N ARG A 29 3.71 4.19 -5.02
CA ARG A 29 4.79 4.13 -4.03
C ARG A 29 5.63 5.40 -4.11
N ILE A 30 5.70 6.13 -3.01
CA ILE A 30 6.40 7.43 -2.88
C ILE A 30 7.52 7.40 -1.83
N GLY A 31 7.76 6.25 -1.21
CA GLY A 31 8.78 6.17 -0.17
C GLY A 31 8.80 4.86 0.59
N THR A 32 9.55 4.90 1.68
CA THR A 32 9.74 3.79 2.62
C THR A 32 9.84 4.34 4.04
N ALA A 33 9.30 3.61 5.02
CA ALA A 33 9.36 3.98 6.41
C ALA A 33 10.24 3.01 7.21
N PHE A 34 11.02 3.58 8.12
CA PHE A 34 11.97 2.89 8.98
C PHE A 34 11.53 3.05 10.43
N ARG A 35 11.42 1.94 11.15
CA ARG A 35 11.12 1.97 12.58
C ARG A 35 12.28 2.59 13.35
N HIS A 36 11.95 3.40 14.35
CA HIS A 36 12.93 3.97 15.28
C HIS A 36 13.44 2.92 16.25
N LYS A 37 14.61 3.18 16.85
CA LYS A 37 15.24 2.28 17.82
C LYS A 37 14.47 2.17 19.13
N ASP A 38 13.68 3.19 19.47
CA ASP A 38 12.78 3.21 20.63
C ASP A 38 11.53 2.34 20.42
N GLY A 39 11.25 1.96 19.17
CA GLY A 39 10.06 1.20 18.80
C GLY A 39 8.77 2.02 18.78
N GLU A 40 8.82 3.31 19.11
CA GLU A 40 7.67 4.22 19.27
C GLU A 40 7.49 5.17 18.07
N GLY A 41 8.47 5.21 17.16
CA GLY A 41 8.44 6.10 16.00
C GLY A 41 8.74 5.40 14.67
N HIS A 42 8.42 6.11 13.59
CA HIS A 42 8.86 5.76 12.24
C HIS A 42 9.39 7.01 11.53
N THR A 43 10.52 6.89 10.86
CA THR A 43 11.02 7.90 9.92
C THR A 43 10.58 7.51 8.52
N ILE A 44 9.96 8.45 7.81
CA ILE A 44 9.56 8.25 6.41
C ILE A 44 10.56 8.93 5.49
N SER A 45 11.15 8.17 4.57
CA SER A 45 11.96 8.71 3.48
C SER A 45 11.11 8.76 2.21
N LEU A 46 10.86 9.98 1.72
CA LEU A 46 10.08 10.23 0.50
C LEU A 46 11.00 10.48 -0.69
N ASN A 47 10.70 9.86 -1.83
CA ASN A 47 11.32 10.20 -3.12
C ASN A 47 10.43 11.12 -3.97
N ALA A 48 9.15 11.25 -3.59
CA ALA A 48 8.18 12.16 -4.21
C ALA A 48 7.26 12.73 -3.13
N LEU A 49 6.86 13.99 -3.30
CA LEU A 49 5.86 14.60 -2.43
C LEU A 49 4.46 14.26 -2.94
N PRO A 50 3.56 13.77 -2.06
CA PRO A 50 2.17 13.58 -2.45
C PRO A 50 1.52 14.94 -2.66
N VAL A 51 0.82 15.08 -3.78
CA VAL A 51 -0.01 16.27 -4.07
C VAL A 51 -1.42 16.11 -3.46
N ASN A 52 -1.79 14.89 -3.08
CA ASN A 52 -3.09 14.55 -2.51
C ASN A 52 -3.01 14.42 -0.98
N ASP A 53 -4.17 14.43 -0.32
CA ASP A 53 -4.28 14.49 1.14
C ASP A 53 -3.86 13.21 1.90
N LYS A 54 -3.75 12.06 1.23
CA LYS A 54 -3.63 10.75 1.91
C LYS A 54 -2.34 10.00 1.60
N ILE A 55 -1.65 9.65 2.68
CA ILE A 55 -0.50 8.73 2.69
C ILE A 55 -0.90 7.46 3.43
N VAL A 56 -0.54 6.31 2.88
CA VAL A 56 -0.78 5.00 3.51
C VAL A 56 0.54 4.25 3.67
N LEU A 57 0.76 3.68 4.86
CA LEU A 57 1.88 2.80 5.19
C LEU A 57 1.38 1.35 5.16
N ARG A 58 2.08 0.47 4.42
CA ARG A 58 1.76 -0.97 4.37
C ARG A 58 3.00 -1.82 4.55
N THR A 59 2.85 -2.98 5.18
CA THR A 59 3.92 -3.97 5.24
C THR A 59 4.11 -4.65 3.88
N GLN A 60 5.32 -5.13 3.58
CA GLN A 60 5.59 -5.86 2.34
C GLN A 60 4.73 -7.14 2.22
N LYS A 61 4.38 -7.76 3.36
CA LYS A 61 3.54 -8.96 3.41
C LYS A 61 2.09 -8.69 3.01
N GLU A 62 1.50 -7.60 3.49
CA GLU A 62 0.13 -7.20 3.11
C GLU A 62 0.02 -6.93 1.61
N ARG A 63 1.04 -6.32 1.00
CA ARG A 63 1.05 -6.09 -0.46
C ARG A 63 1.03 -7.41 -1.23
N LEU A 64 1.81 -8.40 -0.78
CA LEU A 64 1.89 -9.68 -1.48
C LEU A 64 0.55 -10.43 -1.46
N ASP A 65 -0.23 -10.26 -0.39
CA ASP A 65 -1.55 -10.84 -0.21
C ASP A 65 -2.63 -10.12 -1.05
N ASP A 66 -2.59 -8.78 -1.06
CA ASP A 66 -3.46 -7.94 -1.90
C ASP A 66 -3.24 -8.20 -3.39
N MET A 67 -1.97 -8.31 -3.82
CA MET A 67 -1.62 -8.66 -5.21
C MET A 67 -2.00 -10.09 -5.60
N ARG A 68 -2.16 -11.00 -4.63
CA ARG A 68 -2.56 -12.40 -4.87
C ARG A 68 -4.08 -12.59 -4.88
N SER A 69 -4.85 -11.60 -4.44
CA SER A 69 -6.30 -11.67 -4.48
C SER A 69 -6.80 -11.38 -5.91
N PRO A 70 -7.46 -12.33 -6.59
CA PRO A 70 -8.03 -12.06 -7.90
C PRO A 70 -9.15 -11.02 -7.76
N ALA A 71 -9.07 -9.94 -8.54
CA ALA A 71 -10.07 -8.88 -8.60
C ALA A 71 -11.50 -9.45 -8.65
N PRO A 72 -12.50 -8.83 -7.98
CA PRO A 72 -13.87 -9.30 -8.05
C PRO A 72 -14.32 -9.30 -9.51
N ARG A 73 -14.68 -10.48 -10.02
CA ARG A 73 -15.26 -10.65 -11.36
C ARG A 73 -16.51 -9.77 -11.40
N ARG A 74 -16.42 -8.63 -12.07
CA ARG A 74 -17.52 -7.72 -12.39
C ARG A 74 -18.57 -8.59 -13.08
N ARG A 75 -19.63 -8.97 -12.35
CA ARG A 75 -20.73 -9.77 -12.93
C ARG A 75 -21.25 -9.00 -14.14
N GLU A 76 -21.08 -9.63 -15.28
CA GLU A 76 -21.57 -9.20 -16.58
C GLU A 76 -23.05 -8.83 -16.42
N ARG A 77 -23.40 -7.60 -16.80
CA ARG A 77 -24.80 -7.18 -16.91
C ARG A 77 -25.39 -7.94 -18.09
N GLU A 78 -26.05 -9.04 -17.81
CA GLU A 78 -26.94 -9.73 -18.75
C GLU A 78 -28.25 -8.93 -18.83
N ASP A 79 -28.16 -7.71 -19.38
CA ASP A 79 -29.28 -6.92 -19.89
C ASP A 79 -29.20 -6.93 -21.42
N ARG A 80 -29.36 -8.13 -21.99
CA ARG A 80 -29.64 -8.46 -23.41
C ARG A 80 -30.20 -9.87 -23.31
N ASP A 81 -31.49 -10.12 -23.22
CA ASP A 81 -32.48 -9.83 -24.25
C ASP A 81 -33.90 -9.77 -23.64
N ARG A 82 -34.64 -8.70 -23.94
CA ARG A 82 -36.10 -8.67 -23.97
C ARG A 82 -36.52 -8.50 -25.42
#